data_AF-A0A2V9SWL8-F1
#
_entry.id   AF-A0A2V9SWL8-F1
#
_cell.length_a   1.000
_cell.length_b   1.000
_cell.length_c   1.000
_cell.angle_alpha   90.00
_cell.angle_beta   90.00
_cell.angle_gamma   90.00
#
_symmetry.space_group_name_H-M   'P 1'
#
loop_
_entity.id
_entity.type
_entity.pdbx_description
1 polymer ?
#
loop_
_entity_poly.entity_id
_entity_poly.type
_entity_poly.pdbx_seq_one_letter_code
_entity_poly.pdbx_strand_id
1 'polypeptide(L)'
;MLVSFLLFAEMSICSAQDFSVRLVDVRNGRPFPNQTVTIQYRKIAGGLLDFETFTIKADANGSAAFKLPSPTPPKVSITAYDLYPCYDLQPTDTQQLREFGLATHCSKPSQGCRCKFSKQASQTKARPGEVVLLARPVTRWEKFLQHIWE
;
A
#
# COMPACT_ATOMS: atom_id res chain seq x y z
N MET A 1 -54.31 -8.89 -13.42
CA MET A 1 -53.38 -9.03 -12.28
C MET A 1 -51.98 -8.68 -12.76
N LEU A 2 -51.49 -7.50 -12.39
CA LEU A 2 -50.13 -7.01 -12.68
C LEU A 2 -49.19 -7.58 -11.63
N VAL A 3 -48.26 -8.47 -12.02
CA VAL A 3 -47.21 -8.99 -11.13
C VAL A 3 -46.01 -8.07 -11.23
N SER A 4 -45.83 -7.25 -10.19
CA SER A 4 -44.69 -6.35 -10.00
C SER A 4 -43.53 -7.16 -9.41
N PHE A 5 -42.49 -7.42 -10.19
CA PHE A 5 -41.24 -8.02 -9.71
C PHE A 5 -40.24 -6.92 -9.35
N LEU A 6 -40.18 -6.60 -8.05
CA LEU A 6 -39.11 -5.81 -7.44
C LEU A 6 -37.82 -6.65 -7.41
N LEU A 7 -36.90 -6.39 -8.34
CA LEU A 7 -35.53 -6.89 -8.26
C LEU A 7 -34.73 -5.99 -7.31
N PHE A 8 -34.65 -6.42 -6.06
CA PHE A 8 -33.67 -5.92 -5.10
C PHE A 8 -32.27 -6.32 -5.60
N ALA A 9 -31.54 -5.38 -6.20
CA ALA A 9 -30.12 -5.56 -6.45
C ALA A 9 -29.38 -5.55 -5.11
N GLU A 10 -28.75 -6.69 -4.82
CA GLU A 10 -27.97 -6.99 -3.64
C GLU A 10 -26.91 -5.90 -3.41
N MET A 11 -27.12 -5.10 -2.35
CA MET A 11 -26.05 -4.25 -1.82
C MET A 11 -24.97 -5.17 -1.30
N SER A 12 -23.88 -5.29 -2.07
CA SER A 12 -22.68 -6.00 -1.65
C SER A 12 -22.27 -5.48 -0.27
N ILE A 13 -22.21 -6.39 0.70
CA ILE A 13 -21.71 -6.14 2.05
C ILE A 13 -20.25 -5.69 1.90
N CYS A 14 -20.03 -4.38 1.92
CA CYS A 14 -18.70 -3.81 1.96
C CYS A 14 -18.13 -4.16 3.34
N SER A 15 -17.38 -5.25 3.40
CA SER A 15 -16.58 -5.58 4.57
C SER A 15 -15.75 -4.35 4.93
N ALA A 16 -15.88 -3.90 6.18
CA ALA A 16 -15.18 -2.76 6.75
C ALA A 16 -13.64 -2.96 6.75
N GLN A 17 -13.04 -2.88 5.56
CA GLN A 17 -11.61 -2.76 5.31
C GLN A 17 -11.34 -1.26 5.17
N ASP A 18 -10.44 -0.73 6.00
CA ASP A 18 -10.21 0.73 6.04
C ASP A 18 -9.41 1.21 4.83
N PHE A 19 -8.45 0.39 4.38
CA PHE A 19 -7.77 0.56 3.10
C PHE A 19 -7.03 -0.70 2.66
N SER A 20 -6.61 -0.71 1.40
CA SER A 20 -5.82 -1.77 0.78
C SER A 20 -4.50 -1.22 0.26
N VAL A 21 -3.48 -2.07 0.19
CA VAL A 21 -2.18 -1.77 -0.38
C VAL A 21 -1.94 -2.71 -1.55
N ARG A 22 -1.75 -2.17 -2.75
CA ARG A 22 -1.41 -2.93 -3.95
C ARG A 22 0.03 -2.69 -4.36
N LEU A 23 0.79 -3.77 -4.46
CA LEU A 23 2.19 -3.77 -4.87
C LEU A 23 2.31 -3.97 -6.37
N VAL A 24 2.98 -3.05 -7.06
CA VAL A 24 3.11 -3.07 -8.53
C VAL A 24 4.56 -2.88 -8.97
N ASP A 25 5.02 -3.73 -9.90
CA ASP A 25 6.33 -3.60 -10.52
C ASP A 25 6.35 -2.38 -11.44
N VAL A 26 7.20 -1.42 -11.09
CA VAL A 26 7.38 -0.16 -11.81
C VAL A 26 7.80 -0.37 -13.28
N ARG A 27 8.43 -1.51 -13.61
CA ARG A 27 9.01 -1.81 -14.92
C ARG A 27 7.99 -2.36 -15.92
N ASN A 28 6.93 -3.01 -15.45
CA ASN A 28 5.97 -3.69 -16.33
C ASN A 28 4.51 -3.59 -15.86
N GLY A 29 4.23 -2.94 -14.73
CA GLY A 29 2.89 -2.76 -14.18
C GLY A 29 2.23 -4.04 -13.64
N ARG A 30 2.97 -5.14 -13.49
CA ARG A 30 2.44 -6.40 -12.94
C ARG A 30 2.41 -6.35 -11.41
N PRO A 31 1.44 -7.02 -10.78
CA PRO A 31 1.40 -7.09 -9.32
C PRO A 31 2.52 -7.96 -8.75
N PHE A 32 2.86 -7.72 -7.48
CA PHE A 32 3.76 -8.58 -6.72
C PHE A 32 2.99 -9.48 -5.73
N PRO A 33 2.64 -10.72 -6.12
CA PRO A 33 1.95 -11.63 -5.22
C PRO A 33 2.87 -12.16 -4.12
N ASN A 34 2.28 -12.53 -2.98
CA ASN A 34 2.96 -13.17 -1.85
C ASN A 34 4.15 -12.37 -1.29
N GLN A 35 4.16 -11.05 -1.50
CA GLN A 35 5.13 -10.14 -0.89
C GLN A 35 4.59 -9.59 0.41
N THR A 36 5.50 -9.31 1.34
CA THR A 36 5.16 -8.83 2.67
C THR A 36 4.95 -7.31 2.65
N VAL A 37 3.78 -6.86 3.09
CA VAL A 37 3.47 -5.44 3.32
C VAL A 37 3.44 -5.20 4.82
N THR A 38 4.23 -4.21 5.25
CA THR A 38 4.29 -3.75 6.64
C THR A 38 3.66 -2.37 6.76
N ILE A 39 2.82 -2.20 7.77
CA ILE A 39 2.23 -0.92 8.15
C ILE A 39 2.65 -0.61 9.57
N GLN A 40 3.09 0.62 9.79
CA GLN A 40 3.45 1.12 11.10
C GLN A 40 2.75 2.45 11.37
N TYR A 41 2.23 2.64 12.57
CA TYR A 41 1.68 3.92 12.99
C TYR A 41 1.99 4.20 14.45
N ARG A 42 1.91 5.49 14.82
CA ARG A 42 2.08 5.94 16.20
C ARG A 42 0.81 5.69 16.99
N LYS A 43 0.96 5.15 18.19
CA LYS A 43 -0.11 4.92 19.16
C LYS A 43 0.25 5.63 20.46
N ILE A 44 -0.74 6.24 21.09
CA ILE A 44 -0.58 6.80 22.43
C ILE A 44 -1.35 5.90 23.39
N ALA A 45 -0.64 5.23 24.29
CA ALA A 45 -1.22 4.36 25.30
C ALA A 45 -0.72 4.79 26.68
N GLY A 46 -1.65 5.15 27.58
CA GLY A 46 -1.29 5.58 28.94
C GLY A 46 -0.38 6.82 29.02
N GLY A 47 -0.41 7.69 28.01
CA GLY A 47 0.44 8.89 27.94
C GLY A 47 1.85 8.66 27.38
N LEU A 48 2.19 7.43 27.00
CA LEU A 48 3.44 7.08 26.32
C LEU A 48 3.22 6.95 24.81
N LEU A 49 4.20 7.42 24.03
CA LEU A 49 4.23 7.27 22.59
C LEU A 49 4.87 5.92 22.24
N ASP A 50 4.13 5.10 21.52
CA ASP A 50 4.55 3.78 21.04
C ASP A 50 4.28 3.63 19.54
N PHE A 51 4.81 2.57 18.92
CA PHE A 51 4.58 2.23 17.52
C PHE A 51 3.93 0.86 17.41
N GLU A 52 2.84 0.79 16.66
CA GLU A 52 2.18 -0.47 16.35
C GLU A 52 2.51 -0.87 14.90
N THR A 53 2.89 -2.14 14.71
CA THR A 53 3.33 -2.68 13.43
C THR A 53 2.45 -3.87 13.02
N PHE A 54 1.91 -3.83 11.80
CA PHE A 54 1.12 -4.90 11.19
C PHE A 54 1.81 -5.40 9.94
N THR A 55 1.83 -6.70 9.77
CA THR A 55 2.46 -7.35 8.61
C THR A 55 1.47 -8.29 7.96
N ILE A 56 1.25 -8.12 6.66
CA ILE A 56 0.32 -8.94 5.88
C ILE A 56 1.00 -9.33 4.57
N LYS A 57 0.80 -10.58 4.14
CA LYS A 57 1.21 -11.04 2.81
C LYS A 57 0.17 -10.66 1.77
N ALA A 58 0.65 -10.09 0.67
CA ALA A 58 -0.18 -9.76 -0.47
C ALA A 58 -0.76 -11.01 -1.14
N ASP A 59 -1.99 -10.90 -1.62
CA ASP A 59 -2.71 -11.95 -2.34
C ASP A 59 -2.16 -12.19 -3.76
N ALA A 60 -2.85 -13.03 -4.55
CA ALA A 60 -2.45 -13.32 -5.93
C ALA A 60 -2.47 -12.09 -6.86
N ASN A 61 -3.20 -11.03 -6.49
CA ASN A 61 -3.27 -9.77 -7.21
C ASN A 61 -2.27 -8.74 -6.67
N GLY A 62 -1.39 -9.13 -5.74
CA GLY A 62 -0.44 -8.24 -5.09
C GLY A 62 -1.11 -7.24 -4.14
N SER A 63 -2.31 -7.54 -3.65
CA SER A 63 -3.07 -6.68 -2.75
C SER A 63 -3.04 -7.22 -1.30
N ALA A 64 -2.89 -6.32 -0.33
CA ALA A 64 -2.99 -6.61 1.10
C ALA A 64 -4.03 -5.67 1.71
N ALA A 65 -5.05 -6.22 2.36
CA ALA A 65 -6.13 -5.45 3.00
C ALA A 65 -5.86 -5.27 4.49
N PHE A 66 -6.02 -4.04 4.99
CA PHE A 66 -5.76 -3.70 6.39
C PHE A 66 -6.99 -3.10 7.06
N LYS A 67 -7.09 -3.35 8.36
CA LYS A 67 -8.03 -2.67 9.25
C LYS A 67 -7.21 -1.87 10.25
N LEU A 68 -7.47 -0.58 10.33
CA LEU A 68 -6.87 0.30 11.31
C LEU A 68 -7.65 0.21 12.62
N PRO A 69 -7.00 0.49 13.77
CA PRO A 69 -7.70 0.53 15.04
C PRO A 69 -8.69 1.72 15.06
N SER A 70 -9.60 1.67 16.02
CA SER A 70 -10.39 2.82 16.43
C SER A 70 -9.79 3.41 17.71
N PRO A 71 -9.50 4.72 17.79
CA PRO A 71 -9.60 5.70 16.71
C PRO A 71 -8.54 5.49 15.62
N THR A 72 -8.87 5.86 14.39
CA THR A 72 -7.96 5.75 13.24
C THR A 72 -6.72 6.62 13.46
N PRO A 73 -5.50 6.06 13.35
CA PRO A 73 -4.27 6.83 13.49
C PRO A 73 -4.19 7.86 12.35
N PRO A 74 -3.75 9.10 12.59
CA PRO A 74 -3.76 10.14 11.56
C PRO A 74 -2.76 9.89 10.43
N LYS A 75 -1.67 9.17 10.73
CA LYS A 75 -0.61 8.87 9.78
C LYS A 75 -0.16 7.42 9.89
N VAL A 76 0.12 6.82 8.74
CA VAL A 76 0.63 5.45 8.61
C VAL A 76 1.86 5.43 7.71
N SER A 77 2.89 4.70 8.11
CA SER A 77 4.04 4.36 7.27
C SER A 77 3.79 3.00 6.65
N ILE A 78 3.98 2.87 5.33
CA ILE A 78 3.70 1.64 4.59
C ILE A 78 4.96 1.24 3.83
N THR A 79 5.41 -0.01 3.99
CA THR A 79 6.68 -0.48 3.42
C THR A 79 6.58 -1.93 2.96
N ALA A 80 7.28 -2.26 1.88
CA ALA A 80 7.50 -3.64 1.43
C ALA A 80 9.00 -3.94 1.41
N TYR A 81 9.53 -4.45 2.52
CA TYR A 81 10.98 -4.61 2.74
C TYR A 81 11.67 -5.55 1.75
N ASP A 82 10.93 -6.52 1.20
CA ASP A 82 11.44 -7.49 0.22
C ASP A 82 11.68 -6.89 -1.18
N LEU A 83 11.21 -5.66 -1.40
CA LEU A 83 11.26 -4.96 -2.68
C LEU A 83 12.07 -3.66 -2.54
N TYR A 84 12.67 -3.22 -3.66
CA TYR A 84 13.29 -1.91 -3.73
C TYR A 84 12.18 -0.86 -3.91
N PRO A 85 12.03 0.10 -2.97
CA PRO A 85 10.98 1.10 -3.05
C PRO A 85 11.26 2.10 -4.18
N CYS A 86 10.25 2.36 -5.02
CA CYS A 86 10.30 3.42 -6.03
C CYS A 86 9.41 4.60 -5.64
N TYR A 87 9.38 4.89 -4.34
CA TYR A 87 8.60 5.92 -3.70
C TYR A 87 9.32 6.43 -2.45
N ASP A 88 8.88 7.59 -1.96
CA ASP A 88 9.44 8.18 -0.74
C ASP A 88 8.82 7.52 0.49
N LEU A 89 9.66 7.09 1.45
CA LEU A 89 9.24 6.45 2.70
C LEU A 89 8.73 7.48 3.71
N GLN A 90 7.66 8.20 3.36
CA GLN A 90 7.03 9.19 4.23
C GLN A 90 5.73 8.67 4.82
N PRO A 91 5.42 8.99 6.10
CA PRO A 91 4.12 8.70 6.67
C PRO A 91 3.01 9.35 5.85
N THR A 92 2.05 8.54 5.41
CA THR A 92 0.90 8.93 4.62
C THR A 92 -0.26 9.33 5.54
N ASP A 93 -0.96 10.40 5.19
CA ASP A 93 -2.16 10.83 5.89
C ASP A 93 -3.32 9.87 5.63
N THR A 94 -3.93 9.34 6.70
CA THR A 94 -4.98 8.33 6.57
C THR A 94 -6.30 8.90 6.06
N GLN A 95 -6.58 10.18 6.31
CA GLN A 95 -7.80 10.81 5.82
C GLN A 95 -7.70 11.03 4.31
N GLN A 96 -6.58 11.58 3.85
CA GLN A 96 -6.30 11.73 2.42
C GLN A 96 -6.35 10.37 1.69
N LEU A 97 -5.79 9.33 2.32
CA LEU A 97 -5.82 7.98 1.78
C LEU A 97 -7.26 7.45 1.61
N ARG A 98 -8.11 7.63 2.62
CA ARG A 98 -9.52 7.20 2.57
C ARG A 98 -10.29 7.93 1.48
N GLU A 99 -10.08 9.22 1.32
CA GLU A 99 -10.84 10.06 0.38
C GLU A 99 -10.40 9.88 -1.08
N PHE A 100 -9.09 9.81 -1.34
CA PHE A 100 -8.56 9.88 -2.71
C PHE A 100 -7.76 8.65 -3.14
N GLY A 101 -7.23 7.89 -2.20
CA GLY A 101 -6.17 6.93 -2.50
C GLY A 101 -4.81 7.60 -2.70
N LEU A 102 -3.77 6.78 -2.84
CA LEU A 102 -2.42 7.25 -3.13
C LEU A 102 -1.69 6.32 -4.08
N ALA A 103 -1.30 6.83 -5.26
CA ALA A 103 -0.34 6.15 -6.13
C ALA A 103 1.06 6.71 -5.89
N THR A 104 1.90 5.92 -5.25
CA THR A 104 3.23 6.36 -4.84
C THR A 104 4.18 6.45 -6.03
N HIS A 105 4.99 7.50 -6.05
CA HIS A 105 6.04 7.69 -7.03
C HIS A 105 7.20 8.43 -6.35
N CYS A 106 8.42 8.11 -6.75
CA CYS A 106 9.57 8.92 -6.38
C CYS A 106 9.74 10.06 -7.40
N SER A 107 10.10 11.25 -6.93
CA SER A 107 10.50 12.36 -7.79
C SER A 107 12.02 12.48 -7.80
N LYS A 108 12.63 12.72 -8.98
CA LYS A 108 14.01 13.20 -9.03
C LYS A 108 14.00 14.71 -8.75
N PRO A 109 14.94 15.27 -7.97
CA PRO A 109 16.22 14.70 -7.54
C PRO A 109 16.30 14.26 -6.06
N SER A 110 15.20 14.26 -5.30
CA SER A 110 15.24 14.34 -3.83
C SER A 110 15.84 13.13 -3.09
N GLN A 111 15.82 11.91 -3.63
CA GLN A 111 16.23 10.70 -2.87
C GLN A 111 16.98 9.61 -3.67
N GLY A 112 17.72 9.99 -4.71
CA GLY A 112 18.54 8.99 -5.44
C GLY A 112 17.71 7.86 -6.07
N CYS A 113 16.42 8.08 -6.32
CA CYS A 113 15.54 7.06 -6.87
C CYS A 113 16.06 6.55 -8.23
N ARG A 114 16.42 5.26 -8.27
CA ARG A 114 16.99 4.59 -9.45
C ARG A 114 15.95 3.84 -10.28
N CYS A 115 14.67 4.15 -10.09
CA CYS A 115 13.59 3.44 -10.77
C CYS A 115 13.28 4.05 -12.14
N LYS A 116 13.06 3.16 -13.11
CA LYS A 116 12.56 3.51 -14.45
C LYS A 116 11.09 3.15 -14.52
N PHE A 117 10.24 4.15 -14.66
CA PHE A 117 8.80 3.98 -14.74
C PHE A 117 8.38 3.60 -16.16
N SER A 118 7.72 2.45 -16.29
CA SER A 118 7.02 2.07 -17.51
C SER A 118 5.79 2.95 -17.70
N LYS A 119 5.29 3.03 -18.94
CA LYS A 119 4.04 3.75 -19.26
C LYS A 119 2.85 3.21 -18.46
N GLN A 120 2.80 1.90 -18.23
CA GLN A 120 1.74 1.27 -17.45
C GLN A 120 1.83 1.65 -15.97
N ALA A 121 3.02 1.60 -15.38
CA ALA A 121 3.23 1.98 -13.98
C ALA A 121 2.95 3.48 -13.75
N SER A 122 3.38 4.36 -14.66
CA SER A 122 3.15 5.81 -14.53
C SER A 122 1.67 6.22 -14.68
N GLN A 123 0.88 5.41 -15.38
CA GLN A 123 -0.57 5.61 -15.53
C GLN A 123 -1.39 4.93 -14.43
N THR A 124 -0.74 4.23 -13.50
CA THR A 124 -1.44 3.52 -12.44
C THR A 124 -2.06 4.51 -11.47
N LYS A 125 -3.38 4.44 -11.32
CA LYS A 125 -4.16 5.24 -10.38
C LYS A 125 -4.53 4.39 -9.17
N ALA A 126 -4.59 5.04 -8.02
CA ALA A 126 -5.19 4.49 -6.82
C ALA A 126 -6.67 4.83 -6.76
N ARG A 127 -7.45 3.98 -6.10
CA ARG A 127 -8.84 4.23 -5.72
C ARG A 127 -8.90 4.81 -4.30
N PRO A 128 -10.01 5.46 -3.92
CA PRO A 128 -10.27 5.82 -2.51
C PRO A 128 -10.07 4.61 -1.59
N GLY A 129 -9.28 4.77 -0.52
CA GLY A 129 -8.90 3.67 0.37
C GLY A 129 -7.91 2.68 -0.25
N GLU A 130 -7.15 3.04 -1.28
CA GLU A 130 -6.10 2.21 -1.87
C GLU A 130 -4.77 2.96 -1.90
N VAL A 131 -3.70 2.28 -1.48
CA VAL A 131 -2.32 2.70 -1.72
C VAL A 131 -1.73 1.81 -2.80
N VAL A 132 -1.22 2.41 -3.86
CA VAL A 132 -0.41 1.69 -4.85
C VAL A 132 1.06 1.96 -4.58
N LEU A 133 1.76 0.92 -4.15
CA LEU A 133 3.21 0.95 -3.96
C LEU A 133 3.90 0.53 -5.26
N LEU A 134 4.60 1.48 -5.87
CA LEU A 134 5.45 1.19 -7.03
C LEU A 134 6.82 0.73 -6.54
N ALA A 135 7.22 -0.47 -6.92
CA ALA A 135 8.48 -1.05 -6.49
C ALA A 135 9.15 -1.85 -7.60
N ARG A 136 10.36 -2.35 -7.37
CA ARG A 136 11.02 -3.33 -8.24
C ARG A 136 11.67 -4.42 -7.40
N PRO A 137 11.98 -5.59 -7.98
CA PRO A 137 12.80 -6.57 -7.30
C PRO A 137 14.17 -5.98 -6.95
N VAL A 138 14.64 -6.30 -5.75
CA VAL A 138 16.01 -6.06 -5.32
C VAL A 138 16.94 -6.94 -6.14
N THR A 139 18.01 -6.36 -6.69
CA THR A 139 19.03 -7.13 -7.43
C THR A 139 19.80 -8.04 -6.48
N ARG A 140 20.42 -9.11 -7.00
CA ARG A 140 21.27 -9.98 -6.16
C ARG A 140 22.39 -9.20 -5.47
N TRP A 141 22.94 -8.18 -6.13
CA TRP A 141 23.97 -7.33 -5.55
C TRP A 141 23.45 -6.44 -4.42
N GLU A 142 22.27 -5.85 -4.60
CA GLU A 142 21.63 -5.05 -3.54
C GLU A 142 21.28 -5.93 -2.31
N LYS A 143 20.81 -7.17 -2.54
CA LYS A 143 20.58 -8.13 -1.44
C LYS A 143 21.88 -8.50 -0.74
N PHE A 144 22.95 -8.75 -1.49
CA PHE A 144 24.26 -9.06 -0.92
C PHE A 144 24.80 -7.92 -0.06
N LEU A 145 24.67 -6.67 -0.54
CA LEU A 145 25.08 -5.51 0.25
C LEU A 145 24.26 -5.36 1.53
N GLN A 146 22.95 -5.65 1.52
CA GLN A 146 22.12 -5.57 2.73
C GLN A 146 22.62 -6.49 3.86
N HIS A 147 23.05 -7.72 3.55
CA HIS A 147 23.60 -8.64 4.56
C HIS A 147 24.99 -8.28 5.09
N ILE A 148 25.73 -7.37 4.45
CA ILE A 148 27.04 -6.94 4.96
C ILE A 148 26.88 -5.90 6.09
N TRP A 149 25.73 -5.22 6.16
CA TRP A 149 25.47 -4.14 7.10
C TRP A 149 24.49 -4.51 8.24
N GLU A 150 24.06 -5.79 8.29
CA GLU A 150 23.35 -6.40 9.43
C GLU A 150 24.34 -7.10 10.37
#